data_AF-A0A0Q0R0C0-F1
#
_entry.id   AF-A0A0Q0R0C0-F1
#
_cell.length_a   1.000
_cell.length_b   1.000
_cell.length_c   1.000
_cell.angle_alpha   90.00
_cell.angle_beta   90.00
_cell.angle_gamma   90.00
#
_symmetry.space_group_name_H-M   'P 1'
#
loop_
_entity.id
_entity.type
_entity.pdbx_description
1 polymer ?
#
loop_
_entity_poly.entity_id
_entity_poly.type
_entity_poly.pdbx_seq_one_letter_code
_entity_poly.pdbx_strand_id
1 'polypeptide(L)'
;MEKTITIDGKQVKLKANAASAKRYKAQFRRDLFADMFKLGAIGTFASQDATEGTIDFSNLDFDKVDFEVCYDLVWLYAKTADPEIPDPMTWLEGFDEFPIYDIMPEINEMVQKTMGAKKK
;
A
#
# COMPACT_ATOMS: atom_id res chain seq x y z
N MET A 1 2.77 -6.10 -11.62
CA MET A 1 1.47 -6.73 -11.34
C MET A 1 0.40 -5.69 -11.55
N GLU A 2 -0.76 -6.09 -12.07
CA GLU A 2 -1.94 -5.23 -12.18
C GLU A 2 -3.09 -5.92 -11.46
N LYS A 3 -3.89 -5.14 -10.74
CA LYS A 3 -5.05 -5.62 -9.99
C LYS A 3 -6.15 -4.56 -10.09
N THR A 4 -7.41 -4.96 -9.99
CA THR A 4 -8.52 -4.01 -9.93
C THR A 4 -9.27 -4.27 -8.63
N ILE A 5 -9.38 -3.23 -7.81
CA ILE A 5 -10.13 -3.26 -6.55
C ILE A 5 -11.39 -2.40 -6.68
N THR A 6 -12.32 -2.58 -5.77
CA THR A 6 -13.52 -1.74 -5.69
C THR A 6 -13.42 -0.87 -4.45
N ILE A 7 -13.49 0.45 -4.62
CA ILE A 7 -13.50 1.46 -3.55
C ILE A 7 -14.78 2.25 -3.74
N ASP A 8 -15.66 2.31 -2.74
CA ASP A 8 -16.91 3.08 -2.84
C ASP A 8 -17.78 2.70 -4.07
N GLY A 9 -17.81 1.41 -4.43
CA GLY A 9 -18.47 0.93 -5.65
C GLY A 9 -17.78 1.30 -6.98
N LYS A 10 -16.67 2.05 -6.95
CA LYS A 10 -15.87 2.42 -8.13
C LYS A 10 -14.73 1.44 -8.34
N GLN A 11 -14.52 1.03 -9.59
CA GLN A 11 -13.40 0.17 -9.96
C GLN A 11 -12.11 0.98 -10.09
N VAL A 12 -11.12 0.67 -9.24
CA VAL A 12 -9.81 1.31 -9.24
C VAL A 12 -8.76 0.30 -9.69
N LYS A 13 -8.08 0.60 -10.78
CA LYS A 13 -6.95 -0.19 -11.27
C LYS A 13 -5.70 0.17 -10.49
N LEU A 14 -4.99 -0.83 -10.00
CA LEU A 14 -3.75 -0.72 -9.25
C LEU A 14 -2.62 -1.40 -10.04
N LYS A 15 -1.44 -0.78 -10.05
CA LYS A 15 -0.26 -1.32 -10.74
C LYS A 15 1.00 -1.21 -9.89
N ALA A 16 1.61 -2.36 -9.62
CA ALA A 16 2.86 -2.47 -8.89
C ALA A 16 4.02 -2.76 -9.86
N ASN A 17 5.02 -1.88 -9.88
CA ASN A 17 6.28 -2.04 -10.59
C ASN A 17 7.42 -1.28 -9.89
N ALA A 18 8.63 -1.33 -10.44
CA ALA A 18 9.79 -0.62 -9.89
C ALA A 18 9.65 0.92 -9.93
N ALA A 19 8.79 1.46 -10.80
CA ALA A 19 8.54 2.89 -10.87
C ALA A 19 7.65 3.39 -9.70
N SER A 20 6.82 2.53 -9.09
CA SER A 20 6.00 2.87 -7.93
C SER A 20 6.85 3.43 -6.78
N ALA A 21 7.96 2.76 -6.41
CA ALA A 21 8.83 3.25 -5.33
C ALA A 21 9.42 4.64 -5.61
N LYS A 22 9.82 4.89 -6.87
CA LYS A 22 10.35 6.19 -7.29
C LYS A 22 9.27 7.28 -7.27
N ARG A 23 8.05 6.95 -7.70
CA ARG A 23 6.91 7.87 -7.64
C ARG A 23 6.54 8.23 -6.20
N TYR A 24 6.48 7.26 -5.30
CA TYR A 24 6.19 7.51 -3.89
C TYR A 24 7.17 8.52 -3.28
N LYS A 25 8.47 8.32 -3.53
CA LYS A 25 9.52 9.23 -3.08
C LYS A 25 9.42 10.62 -3.71
N ALA A 26 9.00 10.72 -4.97
CA ALA A 26 8.80 12.00 -5.63
C ALA A 26 7.58 12.76 -5.08
N GLN A 27 6.48 12.05 -4.80
CA GLN A 27 5.22 12.63 -4.34
C GLN A 27 5.30 13.04 -2.87
N PHE A 28 5.63 12.10 -1.98
CA PHE A 28 5.52 12.29 -0.54
C PHE A 28 6.82 12.75 0.11
N ARG A 29 7.93 12.77 -0.66
CA ARG A 29 9.29 12.99 -0.14
C ARG A 29 9.69 12.00 0.97
N ARG A 30 8.97 10.89 1.08
CA ARG A 30 9.22 9.77 2.00
C ARG A 30 9.81 8.58 1.28
N ASP A 31 10.47 7.69 2.02
CA ASP A 31 10.95 6.44 1.45
C ASP A 31 9.90 5.34 1.63
N LEU A 32 9.43 4.77 0.52
CA LEU A 32 8.40 3.73 0.51
C LEU A 32 8.80 2.56 1.41
N PHE A 33 10.05 2.11 1.34
CA PHE A 33 10.51 0.97 2.12
C PHE A 33 10.60 1.29 3.61
N ALA A 34 10.96 2.51 3.97
CA ALA A 34 10.98 2.93 5.37
C ALA A 34 9.57 2.99 5.96
N ASP A 35 8.60 3.51 5.20
CA ASP A 35 7.21 3.54 5.66
C ASP A 35 6.60 2.12 5.70
N MET A 36 6.97 1.24 4.77
CA MET A 36 6.57 -0.18 4.85
C MET A 36 7.23 -0.88 6.02
N PHE A 37 8.47 -0.56 6.35
CA PHE A 37 9.12 -1.12 7.52
C PHE A 37 8.49 -0.60 8.81
N LYS A 38 7.98 0.63 8.86
CA LYS A 38 7.21 1.12 10.01
C LYS A 38 5.87 0.39 10.13
N LEU A 39 5.10 0.30 9.04
CA LEU A 39 3.85 -0.47 9.00
C LEU A 39 4.08 -1.95 9.35
N GLY A 40 5.14 -2.55 8.83
CA GLY A 40 5.51 -3.93 9.11
C GLY A 40 6.14 -4.13 10.48
N ALA A 41 6.87 -3.16 11.02
CA ALA A 41 7.36 -3.17 12.40
C ALA A 41 6.20 -3.22 13.38
N ILE A 42 5.11 -2.51 13.09
CA ILE A 42 3.87 -2.62 13.87
C ILE A 42 3.34 -4.07 13.88
N GLY A 43 3.49 -4.82 12.79
CA GLY A 43 3.14 -6.25 12.71
C GLY A 43 4.20 -7.22 13.28
N THR A 44 5.50 -6.92 13.18
CA THR A 44 6.58 -7.82 13.61
C THR A 44 6.97 -7.66 15.07
N PHE A 45 6.62 -6.57 15.75
CA PHE A 45 6.78 -6.47 17.21
C PHE A 45 5.88 -7.45 18.00
N ALA A 46 4.96 -8.15 17.34
CA ALA A 46 4.07 -9.14 17.98
C ALA A 46 4.56 -10.60 17.88
N SER A 47 5.53 -10.94 17.02
CA SER A 47 5.95 -12.32 16.81
C SER A 47 7.47 -12.47 16.81
N GLN A 48 8.00 -13.08 17.87
CA GLN A 48 9.43 -13.35 18.12
C GLN A 48 10.11 -14.31 17.10
N ASP A 49 9.40 -14.74 16.05
CA ASP A 49 9.83 -15.74 15.07
C ASP A 49 9.86 -15.21 13.62
N ALA A 50 10.08 -13.90 13.41
CA ALA A 50 10.23 -13.31 12.08
C ALA A 50 11.59 -13.68 11.44
N THR A 51 11.74 -14.92 10.99
CA THR A 51 12.93 -15.40 10.26
C THR A 51 12.86 -15.20 8.74
N GLU A 52 11.77 -14.67 8.20
CA GLU A 52 11.68 -14.30 6.80
C GLU A 52 10.97 -12.94 6.69
N GLY A 53 11.49 -12.05 5.82
CA GLY A 53 11.02 -10.67 5.61
C GLY A 53 9.64 -10.56 4.95
N THR A 54 8.68 -11.38 5.37
CA THR A 54 7.28 -11.28 4.98
C THR A 54 6.56 -10.37 5.95
N ILE A 55 6.08 -9.23 5.46
CA ILE A 55 5.20 -8.36 6.23
C ILE A 55 3.84 -9.05 6.26
N ASP A 56 3.44 -9.55 7.42
CA ASP A 56 2.12 -10.14 7.62
C ASP A 56 1.13 -9.05 8.05
N PHE A 57 0.36 -8.57 7.07
CA PHE A 57 -0.68 -7.57 7.31
C PHE A 57 -1.91 -8.17 8.02
N SER A 58 -2.00 -9.49 8.14
CA SER A 58 -3.14 -10.20 8.75
C SER A 58 -3.17 -10.06 10.28
N ASN A 59 -2.02 -9.79 10.89
CA ASN A 59 -1.83 -9.61 12.33
C ASN A 59 -1.50 -8.15 12.70
N LEU A 60 -1.84 -7.19 11.83
CA LEU A 60 -1.63 -5.78 12.14
C LEU A 60 -2.53 -5.34 13.28
N ASP A 61 -1.90 -4.77 14.30
CA ASP A 61 -2.58 -4.03 15.34
C ASP A 61 -3.10 -2.72 14.74
N PHE A 62 -4.37 -2.72 14.31
CA PHE A 62 -5.01 -1.58 13.66
C PHE A 62 -4.97 -0.29 14.49
N ASP A 63 -4.83 -0.38 15.82
CA ASP A 63 -4.65 0.79 16.70
C ASP A 63 -3.27 1.47 16.51
N LYS A 64 -2.30 0.75 15.95
CA LYS A 64 -0.95 1.24 15.68
C LYS A 64 -0.67 1.46 14.20
N VAL A 65 -1.57 1.03 13.31
CA VAL A 65 -1.41 1.20 11.86
C VAL A 65 -1.54 2.68 11.49
N ASP A 66 -0.56 3.16 10.74
CA ASP A 66 -0.64 4.49 10.13
C ASP A 66 -1.49 4.42 8.85
N PHE A 67 -2.78 4.72 9.00
CA PHE A 67 -3.73 4.73 7.88
C PHE A 67 -3.39 5.74 6.80
N GLU A 68 -2.65 6.82 7.11
CA GLU A 68 -2.18 7.79 6.11
C GLU A 68 -1.31 7.09 5.06
N VAL A 69 -0.38 6.23 5.52
CA VAL A 69 0.48 5.45 4.63
C VAL A 69 -0.36 4.47 3.80
N CYS A 70 -1.40 3.87 4.37
CA CYS A 70 -2.30 2.99 3.62
C CYS A 70 -2.98 3.72 2.46
N TYR A 71 -3.54 4.91 2.69
CA TYR A 71 -4.17 5.69 1.62
C TYR A 71 -3.17 6.08 0.53
N ASP A 72 -1.97 6.51 0.92
CA ASP A 72 -0.91 6.89 0.00
C ASP A 72 -0.43 5.72 -0.86
N LEU A 73 -0.39 4.51 -0.31
CA LEU A 73 -0.07 3.30 -1.07
C LEU A 73 -1.13 3.00 -2.12
N VAL A 74 -2.41 3.05 -1.73
CA VAL A 74 -3.51 2.78 -2.67
C VAL A 74 -3.48 3.81 -3.80
N TRP A 75 -3.34 5.09 -3.45
CA TRP A 75 -3.18 6.16 -4.44
C TRP A 75 -1.95 5.94 -5.31
N LEU A 76 -0.81 5.55 -4.74
CA LEU A 76 0.42 5.32 -5.48
C LEU A 76 0.22 4.25 -6.57
N TYR A 77 -0.38 3.13 -6.20
CA TYR A 77 -0.63 2.04 -7.12
C TYR A 77 -1.69 2.41 -8.15
N ALA A 78 -2.71 3.17 -7.74
CA ALA A 78 -3.71 3.71 -8.64
C ALA A 78 -3.07 4.64 -9.68
N LYS A 79 -2.34 5.66 -9.23
CA LYS A 79 -1.60 6.63 -10.07
C LYS A 79 -0.54 5.98 -10.96
N THR A 80 -0.04 4.81 -10.57
CA THR A 80 0.89 4.02 -11.38
C THR A 80 0.18 3.22 -12.47
N ALA A 81 -1.06 2.79 -12.25
CA ALA A 81 -1.89 2.19 -13.28
C ALA A 81 -2.46 3.24 -14.24
N ASP A 82 -2.84 4.39 -13.70
CA ASP A 82 -3.49 5.48 -14.41
C ASP A 82 -2.81 6.83 -14.10
N PRO A 83 -2.03 7.39 -15.04
CA PRO A 83 -1.36 8.66 -14.84
C PRO A 83 -2.31 9.86 -14.79
N GLU A 84 -3.59 9.72 -15.12
CA GLU A 84 -4.58 10.81 -15.10
C GLU A 84 -5.13 11.09 -13.69
N ILE A 85 -4.98 10.15 -12.76
CA ILE A 85 -5.43 10.31 -11.36
C ILE A 85 -4.84 11.58 -10.74
N PRO A 86 -5.62 12.44 -10.06
CA PRO A 86 -5.11 13.69 -9.49
C PRO A 86 -4.18 13.45 -8.29
N ASP A 87 -3.79 14.51 -7.59
CA ASP A 87 -3.01 14.38 -6.35
C ASP A 87 -3.76 13.53 -5.29
N PRO A 88 -3.05 12.98 -4.29
CA PRO A 88 -3.64 12.06 -3.31
C PRO A 88 -4.85 12.64 -2.60
N MET A 89 -4.79 13.92 -2.21
CA MET A 89 -5.87 14.57 -1.47
C MET A 89 -7.11 14.68 -2.35
N THR A 90 -6.99 15.30 -3.52
CA THR A 90 -8.10 15.48 -4.48
C THR A 90 -8.70 14.13 -4.90
N TRP A 91 -7.88 13.09 -5.03
CA TRP A 91 -8.34 11.76 -5.38
C TRP A 91 -9.16 11.12 -4.25
N LEU A 92 -8.69 11.23 -3.01
CA LEU A 92 -9.35 10.68 -1.83
C LEU A 92 -10.68 11.40 -1.53
N GLU A 93 -10.76 12.72 -1.75
CA GLU A 93 -12.01 13.50 -1.65
C GLU A 93 -13.11 12.99 -2.62
N GLY A 94 -12.73 12.25 -3.66
CA GLY A 94 -13.67 11.63 -4.59
C GLY A 94 -14.35 10.37 -4.09
N PHE A 95 -14.04 9.87 -2.89
CA PHE A 95 -14.66 8.67 -2.30
C PHE A 95 -15.41 9.05 -1.02
N ASP A 96 -16.65 8.59 -0.90
CA ASP A 96 -17.44 8.79 0.32
C ASP A 96 -17.04 7.77 1.40
N GLU A 97 -16.71 6.55 0.98
CA GLU A 97 -16.22 5.48 1.86
C GLU A 97 -14.94 4.86 1.31
N PHE A 98 -13.97 4.62 2.21
CA PHE A 98 -12.72 3.96 1.85
C PHE A 98 -12.58 2.66 2.67
N PRO A 99 -12.94 1.49 2.12
CA PRO A 99 -12.92 0.23 2.85
C PRO A 99 -11.49 -0.31 2.99
N ILE A 100 -10.69 0.33 3.86
CA ILE A 100 -9.28 -0.01 4.06
C ILE A 100 -9.11 -1.49 4.42
N TYR A 101 -9.98 -2.05 5.25
CA TYR A 101 -9.91 -3.45 5.66
C TYR A 101 -9.94 -4.43 4.48
N ASP A 102 -10.78 -4.15 3.48
CA ASP A 102 -10.89 -4.99 2.28
C ASP A 102 -9.74 -4.78 1.31
N ILE A 103 -9.20 -3.56 1.28
CA ILE A 103 -8.14 -3.15 0.36
C ILE A 103 -6.74 -3.53 0.89
N MET A 104 -6.55 -3.59 2.20
CA MET A 104 -5.24 -3.85 2.82
C MET A 104 -4.56 -5.15 2.35
N PRO A 105 -5.26 -6.30 2.27
CA PRO A 105 -4.67 -7.53 1.72
C PRO A 105 -4.18 -7.36 0.28
N GLU A 106 -4.94 -6.62 -0.53
CA GLU A 106 -4.63 -6.33 -1.93
C GLU A 106 -3.36 -5.48 -2.04
N ILE A 107 -3.25 -4.46 -1.18
CA ILE A 107 -2.09 -3.57 -1.12
C ILE A 107 -0.85 -4.30 -0.63
N ASN A 108 -0.97 -5.17 0.37
CA ASN A 108 0.15 -6.00 0.80
C ASN A 108 0.74 -6.82 -0.37
N GLU A 109 -0.11 -7.50 -1.14
CA GLU A 109 0.35 -8.28 -2.29
C GLU A 109 1.11 -7.41 -3.32
N MET A 110 0.61 -6.19 -3.56
CA MET A 110 1.24 -5.21 -4.45
C MET A 110 2.59 -4.74 -3.94
N VAL A 111 2.69 -4.45 -2.63
CA VAL A 111 3.93 -4.07 -1.94
C VAL A 111 4.96 -5.18 -2.02
N GLN A 112 4.60 -6.42 -1.72
CA GLN A 112 5.50 -7.59 -1.82
C GLN A 112 6.10 -7.71 -3.23
N LYS A 113 5.30 -7.46 -4.28
CA LYS A 113 5.81 -7.44 -5.67
C LYS A 113 6.72 -6.25 -5.95
N THR A 114 6.40 -5.05 -5.45
CA THR A 114 7.25 -3.87 -5.61
C THR A 114 8.60 -4.03 -4.91
N MET A 115 8.64 -4.66 -3.74
CA MET A 115 9.87 -4.93 -3.00
C MET A 115 10.76 -6.01 -3.64
N GLY A 116 10.29 -6.66 -4.70
CA GLY A 116 11.05 -7.71 -5.36
C GLY A 116 11.23 -8.95 -4.51
N ALA A 117 10.37 -9.15 -3.49
CA ALA A 117 10.28 -10.40 -2.74
C ALA A 117 9.77 -11.50 -3.69
N LYS A 118 10.67 -12.02 -4.52
CA LYS A 118 10.48 -13.33 -5.13
C LYS A 118 10.46 -14.30 -3.96
N LYS A 119 9.27 -14.79 -3.59
CA LYS A 119 9.14 -16.14 -3.02
C LYS A 119 9.95 -17.04 -3.95
N LYS A 120 11.10 -17.50 -3.46
CA LYS A 120 11.89 -18.52 -4.14
C LYS A 120 11.59 -19.84 -3.46
#